data_AF-A0A939RWU9-F1
#
_entry.id   AF-A0A939RWU9-F1
#
_cell.length_a   1.000
_cell.length_b   1.000
_cell.length_c   1.000
_cell.angle_alpha   90.00
_cell.angle_beta   90.00
_cell.angle_gamma   90.00
#
_symmetry.space_group_name_H-M   'P 1'
#
loop_
_entity.id
_entity.type
_entity.pdbx_description
1 polymer ?
#
loop_
_entity_poly.entity_id
_entity_poly.type
_entity_poly.pdbx_seq_one_letter_code
_entity_poly.pdbx_strand_id
1 'polypeptide(L)'
;MNNLLGLLAVKESEGVVALVPTVDGASLIDMVEAYESLQGFAPAGGYAGLLPAGDLNDYYRGVRARHWPRSKRLWLLGCDCGEVGCWPLEAEVVLAENSVTWSGFAQPHRPEWAYTGFGPFVFDRRQYEDAVAAASAIVTS
;
A
#
# COMPACT_ATOMS: atom_id res chain seq x y z
N MET A 1 7.40 -13.30 -14.20
CA MET A 1 8.38 -12.91 -13.16
C MET A 1 7.57 -12.32 -12.03
N ASN A 2 7.83 -12.74 -10.80
CA ASN A 2 7.15 -12.17 -9.63
C ASN A 2 7.91 -10.93 -9.19
N ASN A 3 7.18 -9.90 -8.78
CA ASN A 3 7.73 -8.71 -8.17
C ASN A 3 8.22 -9.04 -6.75
N LEU A 4 9.16 -8.24 -6.25
CA LEU A 4 9.66 -8.28 -4.88
C LEU A 4 9.01 -7.17 -4.07
N LEU A 5 8.34 -7.54 -2.98
CA LEU A 5 7.83 -6.57 -2.01
C LEU A 5 8.95 -6.15 -1.05
N GLY A 6 9.12 -4.84 -0.87
CA GLY A 6 9.77 -4.26 0.30
C GLY A 6 8.82 -3.37 1.09
N LEU A 7 9.13 -3.14 2.36
CA LEU A 7 8.41 -2.22 3.24
C LEU A 7 9.44 -1.34 3.95
N LEU A 8 9.57 -0.10 3.51
CA LEU A 8 10.53 0.85 4.07
C LEU A 8 9.92 1.56 5.28
N ALA A 9 10.58 1.46 6.43
CA ALA A 9 10.24 2.22 7.62
C ALA A 9 10.76 3.66 7.49
N VAL A 10 9.84 4.62 7.44
CA VAL A 10 10.13 6.06 7.43
C VAL A 10 9.70 6.67 8.75
N LYS A 11 10.55 7.54 9.30
CA LYS A 11 10.30 8.21 10.57
C LYS A 11 9.64 9.55 10.30
N GLU A 12 8.41 9.70 10.78
CA GLU A 12 7.64 10.92 10.65
C GLU A 12 8.02 11.94 11.72
N SER A 13 7.64 13.19 11.51
CA SER A 13 7.96 14.36 12.37
C SER A 13 7.61 14.16 13.85
N GLU A 14 6.59 13.34 14.14
CA GLU A 14 6.12 13.04 15.50
C GLU A 14 6.80 11.81 16.12
N GLY A 15 7.81 11.23 15.44
CA GLY A 15 8.51 10.02 15.86
C GLY A 15 7.77 8.72 15.53
N VAL A 16 6.57 8.80 14.94
CA VAL A 16 5.81 7.66 14.43
C VAL A 16 6.56 7.05 13.24
N VAL A 17 6.62 5.72 13.19
CA VAL A 17 7.18 4.99 12.04
C VAL A 17 6.05 4.65 11.09
N ALA A 18 6.10 5.15 9.86
CA ALA A 18 5.20 4.76 8.78
C ALA A 18 5.91 3.79 7.82
N LEU A 19 5.14 2.99 7.08
CA LEU A 19 5.68 2.06 6.08
C LEU A 19 5.36 2.52 4.67
N VAL A 20 6.37 2.58 3.81
CA VAL A 20 6.22 2.81 2.37
C VAL A 20 6.51 1.51 1.63
N PRO A 21 5.52 0.93 0.93
CA PRO A 21 5.76 -0.24 0.09
C PRO A 21 6.71 0.07 -1.06
N THR A 22 7.55 -0.89 -1.40
CA THR A 22 8.34 -0.88 -2.62
C THR A 22 8.03 -2.12 -3.46
N VAL A 23 8.02 -1.94 -4.79
CA VAL A 23 7.85 -3.02 -5.76
C VAL A 23 9.11 -3.06 -6.61
N ASP A 24 9.83 -4.18 -6.57
CA ASP A 24 11.13 -4.33 -7.24
C ASP A 24 12.14 -3.23 -6.87
N GLY A 25 12.05 -2.74 -5.62
CA GLY A 25 12.89 -1.67 -5.09
C GLY A 25 12.43 -0.25 -5.44
N ALA A 26 11.44 -0.08 -6.31
CA ALA A 26 10.84 1.23 -6.60
C ALA A 26 9.77 1.58 -5.54
N SER A 27 9.78 2.82 -5.05
CA SER A 27 8.79 3.33 -4.10
C SER A 27 7.39 3.35 -4.72
N LEU A 28 6.40 2.81 -4.00
CA LEU A 28 5.02 2.85 -4.47
C LEU A 28 4.50 4.30 -4.59
N ILE A 29 5.02 5.24 -3.78
CA ILE A 29 4.74 6.68 -3.90
C ILE A 29 5.20 7.19 -5.26
N ASP A 30 6.48 7.03 -5.58
CA ASP A 30 7.05 7.51 -6.85
C ASP A 30 6.34 6.87 -8.05
N MET A 31 6.02 5.57 -7.95
CA MET A 31 5.32 4.84 -9.00
C MET A 31 3.92 5.40 -9.23
N VAL A 32 3.13 5.64 -8.18
CA VAL A 32 1.76 6.16 -8.34
C VAL A 32 1.76 7.61 -8.79
N GLU A 33 2.66 8.45 -8.27
CA GLU A 33 2.80 9.85 -8.69
C GLU A 33 3.18 9.97 -10.16
N ALA A 34 4.12 9.13 -10.61
CA ALA A 34 4.50 9.08 -12.03
C ALA A 34 3.32 8.63 -12.90
N TYR A 35 2.56 7.61 -12.47
CA TYR A 35 1.39 7.14 -13.19
C TYR A 35 0.30 8.22 -13.28
N GLU A 36 -0.06 8.82 -12.16
CA GLU A 36 -1.08 9.87 -12.08
C GLU A 36 -0.70 11.09 -12.93
N SER A 37 0.57 11.51 -12.87
CA SER A 37 1.10 12.59 -13.72
C SER A 37 0.96 12.30 -15.20
N LEU A 38 1.25 11.05 -15.64
CA LEU A 38 1.08 10.63 -17.03
C LEU A 38 -0.39 10.62 -17.48
N GLN A 39 -1.33 10.36 -16.56
CA GLN A 39 -2.77 10.44 -16.83
C GLN A 39 -3.31 11.89 -16.78
N GLY A 40 -2.47 12.87 -16.40
CA GLY A 40 -2.90 14.24 -16.18
C GLY A 40 -3.76 14.41 -14.92
N PHE A 41 -3.68 13.47 -13.98
CA PHE A 41 -4.34 13.58 -12.69
C PHE A 41 -3.56 14.58 -11.83
N ALA A 42 -4.27 15.53 -11.23
CA ALA A 42 -3.70 16.56 -10.39
C ALA A 42 -4.14 16.31 -8.94
N PRO A 43 -3.30 15.65 -8.12
CA PRO A 43 -3.60 15.52 -6.71
C PRO A 43 -3.41 16.89 -6.03
N ALA A 44 -4.35 17.26 -5.16
CA ALA A 44 -4.26 18.42 -4.28
C ALA A 44 -3.34 18.20 -3.04
N GLY A 45 -2.36 17.28 -3.11
CA GLY A 45 -1.42 16.88 -2.04
C GLY A 45 -0.69 15.57 -2.36
N GLY A 46 0.14 15.05 -1.45
CA GLY A 46 1.04 13.93 -1.70
C GLY A 46 0.67 12.63 -0.98
N TYR A 47 1.24 11.52 -1.46
CA TYR A 47 1.15 10.25 -0.74
C TYR A 47 2.23 10.17 0.35
N ALA A 48 1.89 9.54 1.47
CA ALA A 48 2.82 9.22 2.54
C ALA A 48 2.76 7.74 2.91
N GLY A 49 3.77 7.30 3.65
CA GLY A 49 3.76 5.97 4.25
C GLY A 49 2.54 5.77 5.16
N LEU A 50 2.16 4.51 5.36
CA LEU A 50 1.07 4.15 6.25
C LEU A 50 1.54 3.13 7.28
N LEU A 51 1.23 3.38 8.55
CA LEU A 51 1.21 2.34 9.56
C LEU A 51 -0.24 1.93 9.82
N PRO A 52 -0.72 0.81 9.24
CA PRO A 52 -2.09 0.39 9.45
C PRO A 52 -2.30 -0.02 10.90
N ALA A 53 -3.48 0.28 11.45
CA ALA A 53 -3.84 -0.11 12.80
C ALA A 53 -4.03 -1.63 12.90
N GLY A 54 -3.52 -2.22 13.99
CA GLY A 54 -3.66 -3.64 14.30
C GLY A 54 -2.46 -4.48 13.88
N ASP A 55 -2.67 -5.79 13.70
CA ASP A 55 -1.62 -6.72 13.31
C ASP A 55 -1.27 -6.57 11.82
N LEU A 56 0.01 -6.33 11.54
CA LEU A 56 0.50 -6.03 10.19
C LEU A 56 0.36 -7.23 9.25
N ASN A 57 0.55 -8.46 9.75
CA ASN A 57 0.42 -9.68 8.96
C ASN A 57 -1.03 -9.89 8.52
N ASP A 58 -1.98 -9.79 9.45
CA ASP A 58 -3.41 -9.86 9.17
C ASP A 58 -3.85 -8.76 8.20
N TYR A 59 -3.30 -7.54 8.36
CA TYR A 59 -3.60 -6.43 7.49
C TYR A 59 -3.19 -6.72 6.05
N TYR A 60 -1.90 -6.99 5.79
CA TYR A 60 -1.40 -7.21 4.43
C TYR A 60 -1.89 -8.51 3.78
N ARG A 61 -2.46 -9.44 4.55
CA ARG A 61 -3.19 -10.61 4.03
C ARG A 61 -4.65 -10.29 3.66
N GLY A 62 -5.16 -9.10 3.97
CA GLY A 62 -6.55 -8.71 3.71
C GLY A 62 -7.59 -9.56 4.44
N VAL A 63 -7.19 -10.24 5.53
CA VAL A 63 -8.06 -11.19 6.26
C VAL A 63 -9.00 -10.53 7.26
N ARG A 64 -8.79 -9.24 7.60
CA ARG A 64 -9.70 -8.49 8.48
C ARG A 64 -10.71 -7.67 7.69
N ALA A 65 -11.98 -7.83 8.05
CA ALA A 65 -13.14 -7.19 7.42
C ALA A 65 -13.81 -6.11 8.30
N ARG A 66 -13.21 -5.71 9.43
CA ARG A 66 -13.90 -4.84 10.38
C ARG A 66 -13.53 -3.37 10.17
N HIS A 67 -14.47 -2.70 9.50
CA HIS A 67 -14.68 -1.27 9.31
C HIS A 67 -14.07 -0.63 8.05
N TRP A 68 -12.75 -0.52 7.88
CA TRP A 68 -12.19 0.11 6.67
C TRP A 68 -10.70 -0.24 6.48
N PRO A 69 -10.17 -0.43 5.25
CA PRO A 69 -10.87 -0.56 3.95
C PRO A 69 -11.85 -1.74 3.88
N ARG A 70 -12.62 -1.81 2.79
CA ARG A 70 -13.53 -2.95 2.53
C ARG A 70 -12.74 -4.27 2.57
N SER A 71 -13.40 -5.37 2.95
CA SER A 71 -12.78 -6.71 2.97
C SER A 71 -12.09 -7.02 1.63
N LYS A 72 -10.87 -7.60 1.70
CA LYS A 72 -9.97 -7.87 0.57
C LYS A 72 -9.36 -6.63 -0.12
N ARG A 73 -9.48 -5.45 0.48
CA ARG A 73 -8.77 -4.26 0.03
C ARG A 73 -7.80 -3.79 1.12
N LEU A 74 -6.72 -3.14 0.69
CA LEU A 74 -5.67 -2.59 1.54
C LEU A 74 -5.54 -1.10 1.21
N TRP A 75 -5.34 -0.28 2.22
CA TRP A 75 -4.72 1.02 2.03
C TRP A 75 -3.21 0.80 2.04
N LEU A 76 -2.57 1.09 0.92
CA LEU A 76 -1.13 0.89 0.75
C LEU A 76 -0.34 2.17 1.03
N LEU A 77 -0.98 3.33 0.88
CA LEU A 77 -0.41 4.65 1.19
C LEU A 77 -1.47 5.49 1.92
N GLY A 78 -1.02 6.44 2.74
CA GLY A 78 -1.83 7.47 3.38
C GLY A 78 -1.61 8.85 2.75
N CYS A 79 -2.13 9.89 3.40
CA CYS A 79 -1.93 11.29 3.04
C CYS A 79 -0.76 11.89 3.83
N ASP A 80 0.05 12.72 3.20
CA ASP A 80 1.09 13.53 3.86
C ASP A 80 0.52 14.69 4.72
N CYS A 81 -0.77 14.97 4.58
CA CYS A 81 -1.49 16.03 5.28
C CYS A 81 -1.75 15.77 6.78
N GLY A 82 -1.36 14.60 7.30
CA GLY A 82 -1.50 14.25 8.72
C GLY A 82 -2.88 13.74 9.15
N GLU A 83 -3.87 13.72 8.26
CA GLU A 83 -5.20 13.15 8.51
C GLU A 83 -5.32 11.73 7.93
N VAL A 84 -5.46 10.73 8.82
CA VAL A 84 -5.67 9.32 8.46
C VAL A 84 -6.97 9.18 7.65
N GLY A 85 -6.86 8.73 6.39
CA GLY A 85 -8.01 8.49 5.51
C GLY A 85 -8.42 9.67 4.63
N CYS A 86 -7.71 10.81 4.69
CA CYS A 86 -7.93 11.92 3.78
C CYS A 86 -7.59 11.54 2.32
N TRP A 87 -6.55 10.72 2.11
CA TRP A 87 -6.11 10.34 0.77
C TRP A 87 -5.42 8.97 0.64
N PRO A 88 -6.15 7.86 0.81
CA PRO A 88 -5.54 6.54 0.71
C PRO A 88 -5.38 6.11 -0.75
N LEU A 89 -4.22 5.52 -1.08
CA LEU A 89 -4.12 4.64 -2.25
C LEU A 89 -4.62 3.26 -1.83
N GLU A 90 -5.73 2.81 -2.42
CA GLU A 90 -6.34 1.54 -2.10
C GLU A 90 -6.09 0.50 -3.20
N ALA A 91 -5.81 -0.75 -2.85
CA ALA A 91 -5.70 -1.87 -3.78
C ALA A 91 -6.49 -3.07 -3.29
N GLU A 92 -6.99 -3.88 -4.23
CA GLU A 92 -7.46 -5.24 -3.93
C GLU A 92 -6.27 -6.16 -3.71
N VAL A 93 -6.38 -7.02 -2.70
CA VAL A 93 -5.42 -8.07 -2.43
C VAL A 93 -6.06 -9.43 -2.64
N VAL A 94 -5.45 -10.24 -3.50
CA VAL A 94 -5.82 -11.64 -3.75
C VAL A 94 -4.69 -12.53 -3.29
N LEU A 95 -4.95 -13.37 -2.29
CA LEU A 95 -4.02 -14.41 -1.84
C LEU A 95 -4.37 -15.72 -2.53
N ALA A 96 -3.44 -16.22 -3.32
CA ALA A 96 -3.46 -17.57 -3.87
C ALA A 96 -2.50 -18.47 -3.06
N GLU A 97 -2.39 -19.74 -3.45
CA GLU A 97 -1.50 -20.70 -2.78
C GLU A 97 -0.05 -20.23 -2.74
N ASN A 98 0.48 -19.76 -3.87
CA ASN A 98 1.90 -19.40 -4.01
C ASN A 98 2.14 -17.94 -4.42
N SER A 99 1.08 -17.13 -4.53
CA SER A 99 1.22 -15.73 -4.92
C SER A 99 0.28 -14.80 -4.15
N VAL A 100 0.68 -13.54 -4.06
CA VAL A 100 -0.18 -12.43 -3.64
C VAL A 100 -0.27 -11.46 -4.79
N THR A 101 -1.47 -10.97 -5.10
CA THR A 101 -1.69 -9.99 -6.18
C THR A 101 -2.31 -8.72 -5.63
N TRP A 102 -1.67 -7.59 -5.92
CA TRP A 102 -2.25 -6.26 -5.77
C TRP A 102 -2.80 -5.78 -7.09
N SER A 103 -4.08 -5.41 -7.12
CA SER A 103 -4.76 -4.98 -8.33
C SER A 103 -5.94 -4.06 -8.01
N GLY A 104 -6.68 -3.61 -9.03
CA GLY A 104 -7.89 -2.82 -8.81
C GLY A 104 -7.62 -1.53 -8.02
N PHE A 105 -6.47 -0.90 -8.26
CA PHE A 105 -6.05 0.31 -7.58
C PHE A 105 -7.10 1.41 -7.72
N ALA A 106 -7.33 2.14 -6.65
CA ALA A 106 -8.30 3.22 -6.63
C ALA A 106 -7.90 4.26 -5.59
N GLN A 107 -8.37 5.49 -5.84
CA GLN A 107 -8.39 6.56 -4.86
C GLN A 107 -9.86 6.80 -4.49
N PRO A 108 -10.34 6.33 -3.31
CA PRO A 108 -11.77 6.34 -2.96
C PRO A 108 -12.46 7.71 -3.04
N HIS A 109 -11.74 8.82 -2.88
CA HIS A 109 -12.25 10.19 -2.97
C HIS A 109 -12.23 10.77 -4.40
N ARG A 110 -11.69 10.02 -5.37
CA ARG A 110 -11.67 10.33 -6.82
C ARG A 110 -12.13 9.10 -7.62
N PRO A 111 -13.39 8.69 -7.47
CA PRO A 111 -13.91 7.50 -8.16
C PRO A 111 -13.81 7.57 -9.69
N GLU A 112 -13.61 8.76 -10.25
CA GLU A 112 -13.41 9.01 -11.68
C GLU A 112 -11.98 8.70 -12.18
N TRP A 113 -11.00 8.54 -11.28
CA TRP A 113 -9.61 8.22 -11.66
C TRP A 113 -9.42 6.73 -11.90
N ALA A 114 -9.02 6.38 -13.13
CA ALA A 114 -8.82 5.01 -13.55
C ALA A 114 -7.34 4.59 -13.44
N TYR A 115 -7.06 3.58 -12.61
CA TYR A 115 -5.73 2.99 -12.43
C TYR A 115 -5.55 1.68 -13.20
N THR A 116 -6.27 1.49 -14.30
CA THR A 116 -6.29 0.23 -15.06
C THR A 116 -4.93 -0.18 -15.61
N GLY A 117 -3.99 0.74 -15.77
CA GLY A 117 -2.62 0.47 -16.24
C GLY A 117 -1.55 0.48 -15.14
N PHE A 118 -1.91 0.72 -13.88
CA PHE A 118 -0.93 0.87 -12.80
C PHE A 118 -0.38 -0.46 -12.28
N GLY A 119 -1.24 -1.48 -12.25
CA GLY A 119 -0.88 -2.86 -11.91
C GLY A 119 -1.37 -3.84 -12.97
N PRO A 120 -1.56 -5.13 -12.64
CA PRO A 120 -1.38 -5.72 -11.31
C PRO A 120 0.09 -5.90 -10.93
N PHE A 121 0.37 -5.89 -9.63
CA PHE A 121 1.63 -6.39 -9.08
C PHE A 121 1.41 -7.77 -8.48
N VAL A 122 2.25 -8.72 -8.89
CA VAL A 122 2.17 -10.12 -8.44
C VAL A 122 3.45 -10.47 -7.71
N PHE A 123 3.33 -10.95 -6.48
CA PHE A 123 4.44 -11.31 -5.60
C PHE A 123 4.47 -12.82 -5.36
N ASP A 124 5.66 -13.35 -5.11
CA ASP A 124 5.77 -14.67 -4.48
C ASP A 124 5.23 -14.59 -3.05
N ARG A 125 4.36 -15.54 -2.67
CA ARG A 125 3.68 -15.47 -1.38
C ARG A 125 4.62 -15.57 -0.20
N ARG A 126 5.64 -16.42 -0.26
CA ARG A 126 6.59 -16.57 0.83
C ARG A 126 7.42 -15.30 0.99
N GLN A 127 7.93 -14.77 -0.11
CA GLN A 127 8.67 -13.50 -0.11
C GLN A 127 7.84 -12.34 0.45
N TYR A 128 6.57 -12.25 0.06
CA TYR A 128 5.64 -11.24 0.57
C TYR A 128 5.44 -11.34 2.08
N GLU A 129 5.18 -12.54 2.59
CA GLU A 129 4.96 -12.79 4.02
C GLU A 129 6.21 -12.50 4.84
N ASP A 130 7.39 -12.88 4.34
CA ASP A 130 8.68 -12.61 4.99
C ASP A 130 8.93 -11.09 5.09
N ALA A 131 8.63 -10.32 4.03
CA ALA A 131 8.77 -8.86 4.03
C ALA A 131 7.84 -8.19 5.06
N VAL A 132 6.58 -8.64 5.15
CA VAL A 132 5.62 -8.14 6.15
C VAL A 132 6.05 -8.48 7.58
N ALA A 133 6.53 -9.70 7.81
CA ALA A 133 7.01 -10.12 9.13
C ALA A 133 8.24 -9.28 9.58
N ALA A 134 9.18 -9.02 8.66
CA ALA A 134 10.34 -8.18 8.94
C ALA A 134 9.92 -6.74 9.31
N ALA A 135 8.97 -6.16 8.56
CA ALA A 135 8.45 -4.82 8.86
C ALA A 135 7.73 -4.76 10.21
N SER A 136 6.94 -5.80 10.54
CA SER A 136 6.24 -5.90 11.82
C SER A 136 7.20 -5.87 13.01
N ALA A 137 8.38 -6.47 12.88
CA ALA A 137 9.40 -6.43 13.94
C ALA A 137 9.98 -5.03 14.13
N ILE A 138 10.16 -4.27 13.05
CA ILE A 138 10.70 -2.90 13.09
C ILE A 138 9.74 -1.95 13.81
N VAL A 139 8.45 -2.00 13.48
CA VAL A 139 7.45 -1.05 14.00
C VAL A 139 6.96 -1.37 15.43
N THR A 140 7.32 -2.55 15.96
CA THR A 140 6.99 -2.96 17.34
C THR A 140 8.17 -2.76 18.30
N SER A 141 9.34 -2.36 17.80
CA SER A 141 10.58 -2.15 18.57
C SER A 141 10.72 -0.73 19.09
#